data_AF-A0A538Q559-F1
#
_entry.id   AF-A0A538Q559-F1
#
_cell.length_a   1.000
_cell.length_b   1.000
_cell.length_c   1.000
_cell.angle_alpha   90.00
_cell.angle_beta   90.00
_cell.angle_gamma   90.00
#
_symmetry.space_group_name_H-M   'P 1'
#
loop_
_entity.id
_entity.type
_entity.pdbx_description
1 polymer ?
#
loop_
_entity_poly.entity_id
_entity_poly.type
_entity_poly.pdbx_seq_one_letter_code
_entity_poly.pdbx_strand_id
1 'polypeptide(L)'
;MARALTRTWYRIALGRAGAPPTVVAVAGEHMGIAVAAAERHAPGAFAIAAEVADHSEIPLGESLGKSALVDLGPAQDVPAFRWPVGVLPKLSRAAAVAGARHGWVRRADPSLLVIEAQTTADQVTDTFLGMIERLPSADNLEVRVLDHFDDAGCADVWLTSRIDARRILRFLDDHDEELLGNGHLELSVYVRAHRATLRLTEHKTVVWLAADGALEADVRRWLGELAIPAVDALVTVKDAPHFHYRPARSRDRRKLGEELYRQRLRRVDTLRPSPPA
;
A
#
# COMPACT_ATOMS: atom_id res chain seq x y z
N MET A 1 11.54 -1.07 -33.34
CA MET A 1 11.96 -2.28 -32.62
C MET A 1 11.18 -2.35 -31.31
N ALA A 2 10.35 -3.38 -31.11
CA ALA A 2 9.69 -3.60 -29.83
C ALA A 2 10.75 -4.08 -28.82
N ARG A 3 10.94 -3.35 -27.73
CA ARG A 3 11.81 -3.76 -26.62
C ARG A 3 11.23 -5.07 -26.07
N ALA A 4 12.01 -6.15 -26.05
CA ALA A 4 11.59 -7.38 -25.39
C ALA A 4 11.31 -7.02 -23.92
N LEU A 5 10.05 -7.09 -23.51
CA LEU A 5 9.65 -6.89 -22.12
C LEU A 5 10.11 -8.13 -21.36
N THR A 6 11.19 -7.99 -20.60
CA THR A 6 11.68 -9.05 -19.72
C THR A 6 10.58 -9.35 -18.70
N ARG A 7 9.99 -10.54 -18.79
CA ARG A 7 8.99 -10.99 -17.82
C ARG A 7 9.72 -11.54 -16.60
N THR A 8 9.36 -11.04 -15.43
CA THR A 8 9.81 -11.60 -14.14
C THR A 8 8.77 -12.62 -13.70
N TRP A 9 9.23 -13.76 -13.18
CA TRP A 9 8.37 -14.74 -12.56
C TRP A 9 8.24 -14.47 -11.06
N TYR A 10 7.03 -14.62 -10.55
CA TYR A 10 6.69 -14.40 -9.16
C TYR A 10 5.97 -15.63 -8.61
N ARG A 11 6.29 -16.02 -7.38
CA ARG A 11 5.51 -16.96 -6.57
C ARG A 11 4.53 -16.16 -5.74
N ILE A 12 3.23 -16.35 -5.94
CA ILE A 12 2.17 -15.66 -5.21
C ILE A 12 1.41 -16.68 -4.38
N ALA A 13 1.40 -16.49 -3.07
CA ALA A 13 0.49 -17.22 -2.20
C ALA A 13 -0.89 -16.56 -2.23
N LEU A 14 -1.91 -17.36 -2.49
CA LEU A 14 -3.30 -16.98 -2.56
C LEU A 14 -4.05 -17.57 -1.36
N GLY A 15 -4.72 -16.71 -0.60
CA GLY A 15 -5.68 -17.09 0.43
C GLY A 15 -7.10 -17.11 -0.14
N ARG A 16 -7.96 -17.97 0.40
CA ARG A 16 -9.40 -17.99 0.12
C ARG A 16 -10.15 -18.33 1.41
N ALA A 17 -11.32 -17.73 1.61
CA ALA A 17 -12.15 -18.02 2.77
C ALA A 17 -12.46 -19.52 2.87
N GLY A 18 -12.16 -20.13 4.01
CA GLY A 18 -12.45 -21.54 4.30
C GLY A 18 -11.58 -22.57 3.56
N ALA A 19 -10.51 -22.15 2.88
CA ALA A 19 -9.62 -23.05 2.15
C ALA A 19 -8.14 -22.82 2.55
N PRO A 20 -7.30 -23.88 2.52
CA PRO A 20 -5.87 -23.72 2.75
C PRO A 20 -5.27 -22.83 1.64
N PRO A 21 -4.29 -21.97 1.96
CA PRO A 21 -3.62 -21.17 0.96
C PRO A 21 -2.89 -22.03 -0.07
N THR A 22 -2.79 -21.53 -1.31
CA THR A 22 -2.07 -22.17 -2.42
C THR A 22 -1.03 -21.23 -3.00
N VAL A 23 0.06 -21.76 -3.56
CA VAL A 23 1.07 -20.99 -4.26
C VAL A 23 0.93 -21.19 -5.76
N VAL A 24 0.99 -20.10 -6.52
CA VAL A 24 1.09 -20.12 -7.98
C VAL A 24 2.35 -19.40 -8.44
N ALA A 25 3.00 -19.90 -9.48
CA ALA A 25 4.04 -19.19 -10.21
C ALA A 25 3.39 -18.42 -11.37
N VAL A 26 3.65 -17.12 -11.47
CA VAL A 26 3.03 -16.24 -12.47
C VAL A 26 4.06 -15.29 -13.06
N ALA A 27 4.09 -15.15 -14.38
CA ALA A 27 4.92 -14.16 -15.04
C ALA A 27 4.21 -12.80 -15.12
N GLY A 28 4.94 -11.72 -14.87
CA GLY A 28 4.46 -10.35 -15.04
C GLY A 28 5.60 -9.40 -15.38
N GLU A 29 5.27 -8.26 -16.00
CA GLU A 29 6.23 -7.17 -16.18
C GLU A 29 6.60 -6.52 -14.85
N HIS A 30 5.66 -6.57 -13.89
CA HIS A 30 5.87 -6.22 -12.48
C HIS A 30 4.92 -7.03 -11.60
N MET A 31 5.17 -7.00 -10.28
CA MET A 31 4.42 -7.80 -9.30
C MET A 31 2.91 -7.56 -9.33
N GLY A 32 2.45 -6.31 -9.48
CA GLY A 32 1.01 -6.03 -9.57
C GLY A 32 0.28 -6.72 -10.72
N ILE A 33 0.93 -6.87 -11.88
CA ILE A 33 0.37 -7.66 -12.99
C ILE A 33 0.30 -9.15 -12.62
N ALA A 34 1.34 -9.67 -11.98
CA ALA A 34 1.38 -11.07 -11.53
C ALA A 34 0.32 -11.37 -10.46
N VAL A 35 0.17 -10.49 -9.46
CA VAL A 35 -0.89 -10.55 -8.43
C VAL A 35 -2.27 -10.54 -9.08
N ALA A 36 -2.56 -9.57 -9.96
CA ALA A 36 -3.86 -9.48 -10.61
C ALA A 36 -4.15 -10.70 -11.52
N ALA A 37 -3.13 -11.30 -12.13
CA ALA A 37 -3.27 -12.53 -12.91
C ALA A 37 -3.51 -13.76 -12.01
N ALA A 38 -2.82 -13.86 -10.87
CA ALA A 38 -3.02 -14.91 -9.87
C ALA A 38 -4.45 -14.88 -9.31
N GLU A 39 -4.95 -13.71 -8.91
CA GLU A 39 -6.30 -13.56 -8.36
C GLU A 39 -7.41 -13.84 -9.38
N ARG A 40 -7.22 -13.45 -10.66
CA ARG A 40 -8.16 -13.81 -11.74
C ARG A 40 -8.23 -15.30 -12.02
N HIS A 41 -7.13 -16.02 -11.82
CA HIS A 41 -7.08 -17.47 -12.04
C HIS A 41 -7.89 -18.23 -10.99
N ALA A 42 -7.94 -17.72 -9.76
CA ALA A 42 -8.67 -18.33 -8.65
C ALA A 42 -9.74 -17.38 -8.11
N PRO A 43 -10.95 -17.33 -8.69
CA PRO A 43 -12.03 -16.46 -8.23
C PRO A 43 -12.26 -16.54 -6.71
N GLY A 44 -12.43 -15.38 -6.08
CA GLY A 44 -12.58 -15.25 -4.63
C GLY A 44 -11.31 -15.46 -3.81
N ALA A 45 -10.16 -15.70 -4.46
CA ALA A 45 -8.86 -15.68 -3.79
C ALA A 45 -8.26 -14.27 -3.77
N PHE A 46 -7.33 -14.03 -2.86
CA PHE A 46 -6.58 -12.79 -2.71
C PHE A 46 -5.12 -13.10 -2.39
N ALA A 47 -4.20 -12.26 -2.83
CA ALA A 47 -2.78 -12.43 -2.51
C ALA A 47 -2.51 -12.19 -1.02
N ILE A 48 -1.73 -13.08 -0.41
CA ILE A 48 -1.35 -13.00 1.02
C ILE A 48 0.16 -12.91 1.24
N ALA A 49 0.97 -13.34 0.27
CA ALA A 49 2.42 -13.18 0.26
C ALA A 49 2.97 -13.33 -1.17
N ALA A 50 4.16 -12.80 -1.43
CA ALA A 50 4.79 -12.88 -2.74
C ALA A 50 6.30 -13.10 -2.65
N GLU A 51 6.90 -13.66 -3.69
CA GLU A 51 8.35 -13.79 -3.82
C GLU A 51 8.74 -13.75 -5.30
N VAL A 52 9.91 -13.19 -5.61
CA VAL A 52 10.46 -13.33 -6.97
C VAL A 52 10.92 -14.78 -7.11
N ALA A 53 10.44 -15.47 -8.15
CA ALA A 53 10.79 -16.86 -8.39
C ALA A 53 12.26 -16.96 -8.81
N ASP A 54 12.97 -17.93 -8.25
CA ASP A 54 14.30 -18.29 -8.75
C ASP A 54 14.19 -18.95 -10.13
N HIS A 55 15.25 -18.87 -10.93
CA HIS A 55 15.28 -19.50 -12.25
C HIS A 55 15.00 -21.01 -12.22
N SER A 56 15.40 -21.70 -11.15
CA SER A 56 15.13 -23.13 -10.93
C SER A 56 13.66 -23.44 -10.64
N GLU A 57 12.87 -22.43 -10.28
CA GLU A 57 11.44 -22.56 -9.96
C GLU A 57 10.54 -22.17 -11.14
N ILE A 58 11.13 -21.68 -12.24
CA ILE A 58 10.41 -21.34 -13.46
C ILE A 58 10.13 -22.66 -14.21
N PRO A 59 8.87 -23.00 -14.49
CA PRO A 59 8.55 -24.19 -15.28
C PRO A 59 9.06 -23.99 -16.71
N LEU A 60 10.19 -24.64 -17.03
CA LEU A 60 10.77 -24.67 -18.37
C LEU A 60 10.02 -25.72 -19.20
N GLY A 61 9.06 -25.28 -20.01
CA GLY A 61 8.28 -26.15 -20.89
C GLY A 61 7.82 -25.43 -22.14
N GLU A 62 7.97 -26.09 -23.29
CA GLU A 62 7.58 -25.58 -24.61
C GLU A 62 6.08 -25.29 -24.65
N SER A 63 5.73 -24.04 -24.95
CA SER A 63 4.36 -23.54 -25.03
C SER A 63 3.60 -23.47 -23.69
N LEU A 64 4.17 -22.76 -22.71
CA LEU A 64 3.32 -21.92 -21.85
C LEU A 64 2.46 -21.07 -22.78
N GLY A 65 1.17 -21.39 -22.90
CA GLY A 65 0.25 -20.69 -23.79
C GLY A 65 0.07 -19.22 -23.39
N LYS A 66 -1.07 -18.62 -23.75
CA LYS A 66 -1.37 -17.23 -23.33
C LYS A 66 -1.42 -17.05 -21.80
N SER A 67 -1.55 -18.12 -21.02
CA SER A 67 -1.53 -18.11 -19.56
C SER A 67 -0.16 -18.51 -19.01
N ALA A 68 0.63 -17.51 -18.61
CA ALA A 68 1.90 -17.69 -17.91
C ALA A 68 1.67 -17.88 -16.40
N LEU A 69 0.91 -18.91 -16.02
CA LEU A 69 0.59 -19.26 -14.63
C LEU A 69 0.69 -20.78 -14.43
N VAL A 70 1.30 -21.21 -13.33
CA VAL A 70 1.44 -22.62 -12.93
C VAL A 70 1.12 -22.80 -11.44
N ASP A 71 0.28 -23.77 -11.10
CA ASP A 71 0.01 -24.14 -9.71
C ASP A 71 1.20 -24.88 -9.10
N LEU A 72 1.67 -24.40 -7.94
CA LEU A 72 2.78 -25.01 -7.19
C LEU A 72 2.30 -25.80 -5.95
N GLY A 73 0.98 -25.88 -5.72
CA GLY A 73 0.38 -26.62 -4.61
C GLY A 73 0.14 -25.77 -3.36
N PRO A 74 0.01 -26.39 -2.16
CA PRO A 74 -0.35 -25.68 -0.93
C PRO A 74 0.78 -24.78 -0.42
N ALA A 75 0.41 -23.61 0.14
CA ALA A 75 1.34 -22.75 0.87
C ALA A 75 1.31 -23.14 2.36
N GLN A 76 2.36 -23.81 2.83
CA GLN A 76 2.51 -24.16 4.24
C GLN A 76 2.93 -22.94 5.05
N ASP A 77 2.36 -22.78 6.25
CA ASP A 77 2.73 -21.76 7.24
C ASP A 77 2.62 -20.29 6.78
N VAL A 78 1.79 -20.01 5.76
CA VAL A 78 1.53 -18.63 5.32
C VAL A 78 0.25 -18.12 6.00
N PRO A 79 0.34 -17.14 6.90
CA PRO A 79 -0.84 -16.60 7.56
C PRO A 79 -1.75 -15.89 6.56
N ALA A 80 -3.05 -16.19 6.66
CA ALA A 80 -4.05 -15.57 5.82
C ALA A 80 -4.50 -14.23 6.43
N PHE A 81 -3.90 -13.14 5.95
CA PHE A 81 -4.38 -11.77 6.18
C PHE A 81 -4.56 -11.10 4.83
N ARG A 82 -5.68 -10.41 4.62
CA ARG A 82 -5.99 -9.73 3.35
C ARG A 82 -5.30 -8.37 3.31
N TRP A 83 -4.02 -8.37 2.99
CA TRP A 83 -3.19 -7.16 2.91
C TRP A 83 -3.75 -6.14 1.93
N PRO A 84 -3.74 -4.85 2.28
CA PRO A 84 -4.03 -3.80 1.32
C PRO A 84 -3.22 -3.89 0.03
N VAL A 85 -3.85 -3.50 -1.08
CA VAL A 85 -3.21 -3.47 -2.39
C VAL A 85 -1.97 -2.57 -2.32
N GLY A 86 -0.89 -3.06 -2.90
CA GLY A 86 0.39 -2.36 -3.00
C GLY A 86 1.46 -2.89 -2.06
N VAL A 87 1.13 -3.72 -1.07
CA VAL A 87 2.14 -4.31 -0.18
C VAL A 87 1.85 -5.78 0.12
N LEU A 88 2.88 -6.62 0.09
CA LEU A 88 2.79 -8.04 0.45
C LEU A 88 4.05 -8.49 1.21
N PRO A 89 3.93 -9.31 2.28
CA PRO A 89 5.08 -9.93 2.90
C PRO A 89 5.79 -10.87 1.91
N LYS A 90 7.09 -11.07 2.12
CA LYS A 90 7.88 -12.03 1.37
C LYS A 90 7.44 -13.45 1.73
N LEU A 91 7.13 -14.29 0.73
CA LEU A 91 6.58 -15.63 0.91
C LEU A 91 7.40 -16.48 1.88
N SER A 92 8.71 -16.60 1.65
CA SER A 92 9.64 -17.32 2.54
C SER A 92 9.74 -16.78 3.98
N ARG A 93 9.16 -15.62 4.28
CA ARG A 93 9.19 -14.96 5.60
C ARG A 93 7.81 -14.57 6.13
N ALA A 94 6.74 -15.06 5.51
CA ALA A 94 5.37 -14.65 5.85
C ALA A 94 4.94 -15.04 7.28
N ALA A 95 5.56 -16.04 7.90
CA ALA A 95 5.28 -16.40 9.29
C ALA A 95 5.54 -15.25 10.29
N ALA A 96 6.41 -14.29 9.96
CA ALA A 96 6.70 -13.13 10.82
C ALA A 96 5.48 -12.20 11.00
N VAL A 97 4.48 -12.28 10.11
CA VAL A 97 3.25 -11.49 10.18
C VAL A 97 2.03 -12.31 10.63
N ALA A 98 2.24 -13.46 11.29
CA ALA A 98 1.14 -14.32 11.74
C ALA A 98 0.17 -13.66 12.74
N GLY A 99 0.61 -12.60 13.43
CA GLY A 99 -0.23 -11.80 14.32
C GLY A 99 -0.95 -10.63 13.65
N ALA A 100 -0.85 -10.48 12.32
CA ALA A 100 -1.47 -9.38 11.60
C ALA A 100 -2.99 -9.40 11.76
N ARG A 101 -3.54 -8.26 12.15
CA ARG A 101 -4.98 -8.08 12.37
C ARG A 101 -5.40 -6.67 12.05
N HIS A 102 -6.69 -6.52 11.76
CA HIS A 102 -7.35 -5.24 11.69
C HIS A 102 -7.43 -4.61 13.09
N GLY A 103 -7.07 -3.33 13.21
CA GLY A 103 -7.18 -2.58 14.47
C GLY A 103 -6.30 -1.35 14.53
N TRP A 104 -6.39 -0.61 15.64
CA TRP A 104 -5.56 0.57 15.89
C TRP A 104 -4.89 0.55 17.27
N VAL A 105 -3.72 1.19 17.36
CA VAL A 105 -2.96 1.41 18.59
C VAL A 105 -2.52 2.86 18.70
N ARG A 106 -2.33 3.34 19.92
CA ARG A 106 -1.52 4.53 20.18
C ARG A 106 -0.06 4.09 20.31
N ARG A 107 0.84 4.72 19.56
CA ARG A 107 2.29 4.48 19.68
C ARG A 107 2.89 5.48 20.66
N ALA A 108 3.86 5.01 21.44
CA ALA A 108 4.63 5.88 22.31
C ALA A 108 5.58 6.73 21.45
N ASP A 109 5.49 8.04 21.57
CA ASP A 109 6.41 9.00 20.99
C ASP A 109 6.60 10.15 22.01
N PRO A 110 7.83 10.62 22.25
CA PRO A 110 8.10 11.64 23.26
C PRO A 110 7.60 13.05 22.87
N SER A 111 7.28 13.27 21.60
CA SER A 111 7.05 14.60 21.02
C SER A 111 5.72 14.74 20.28
N LEU A 112 5.14 13.64 19.83
CA LEU A 112 3.92 13.60 19.04
C LEU A 112 2.89 12.66 19.65
N LEU A 113 1.61 12.96 19.41
CA LEU A 113 0.57 11.96 19.47
C LEU A 113 0.60 11.16 18.16
N VAL A 114 0.79 9.84 18.28
CA VAL A 114 0.82 8.91 17.14
C VAL A 114 -0.26 7.85 17.34
N ILE A 115 -1.24 7.82 16.44
CA ILE A 115 -2.24 6.74 16.35
C ILE A 115 -2.03 6.02 15.02
N GLU A 116 -1.85 4.71 15.07
CA GLU A 116 -1.61 3.86 13.91
C GLU A 116 -2.76 2.86 13.76
N ALA A 117 -3.34 2.77 12.57
CA ALA A 117 -4.45 1.88 12.23
C ALA A 117 -4.10 1.03 11.00
N GLN A 118 -4.11 -0.30 11.18
CA GLN A 118 -3.97 -1.27 10.11
C GLN A 118 -5.34 -1.82 9.73
N THR A 119 -5.61 -1.93 8.43
CA THR A 119 -6.87 -2.39 7.85
C THR A 119 -6.65 -3.49 6.81
N THR A 120 -7.73 -4.08 6.33
CA THR A 120 -7.70 -5.05 5.22
C THR A 120 -7.87 -4.35 3.87
N ALA A 121 -7.59 -5.07 2.78
CA ALA A 121 -7.65 -4.53 1.42
C ALA A 121 -9.00 -3.89 1.04
N ASP A 122 -10.09 -4.44 1.56
CA ASP A 122 -11.44 -3.96 1.35
C ASP A 122 -11.83 -2.77 2.23
N GLN A 123 -11.03 -2.43 3.24
CA GLN A 123 -11.36 -1.37 4.21
C GLN A 123 -10.39 -0.18 4.18
N VAL A 124 -9.20 -0.31 3.59
CA VAL A 124 -8.17 0.75 3.63
C VAL A 124 -8.64 2.07 3.02
N THR A 125 -9.32 2.00 1.87
CA THR A 125 -9.86 3.17 1.18
C THR A 125 -10.93 3.84 2.02
N ASP A 126 -11.95 3.10 2.43
CA ASP A 126 -13.07 3.61 3.25
C ASP A 126 -12.57 4.19 4.58
N THR A 127 -11.55 3.58 5.18
CA THR A 127 -10.96 4.09 6.43
C THR A 127 -10.25 5.42 6.19
N PHE A 128 -9.38 5.49 5.18
CA PHE A 128 -8.59 6.69 4.93
C PHE A 128 -9.48 7.86 4.48
N LEU A 129 -10.37 7.63 3.51
CA LEU A 129 -11.31 8.62 3.01
C LEU A 129 -12.34 9.01 4.09
N GLY A 130 -12.85 8.04 4.84
CA GLY A 130 -13.78 8.29 5.94
C GLY A 130 -13.16 9.11 7.08
N MET A 131 -11.86 8.98 7.33
CA MET A 131 -11.15 9.86 8.24
C MET A 131 -10.98 11.27 7.67
N ILE A 132 -10.66 11.42 6.37
CA ILE A 132 -10.56 12.73 5.70
C ILE A 132 -11.90 13.48 5.77
N GLU A 133 -13.02 12.79 5.55
CA GLU A 133 -14.36 13.37 5.61
C GLU A 133 -14.70 13.98 6.98
N ARG A 134 -14.14 13.41 8.05
CA ARG A 134 -14.39 13.82 9.44
C ARG A 134 -13.44 14.90 9.94
N LEU A 135 -12.42 15.28 9.16
CA LEU A 135 -11.46 16.30 9.57
C LEU A 135 -12.15 17.66 9.75
N PRO A 136 -11.83 18.41 10.82
CA PRO A 136 -12.41 19.74 11.04
C PRO A 136 -11.97 20.75 9.97
N SER A 137 -10.76 20.57 9.44
CA SER A 137 -10.22 21.30 8.30
C SER A 137 -9.15 20.46 7.62
N ALA A 138 -8.98 20.66 6.33
CA ALA A 138 -7.85 20.14 5.57
C ALA A 138 -7.22 21.31 4.80
N ASP A 139 -5.90 21.33 4.74
CA ASP A 139 -5.15 22.39 4.08
C ASP A 139 -4.65 21.97 2.71
N ASN A 140 -3.99 20.82 2.60
CA ASN A 140 -3.45 20.31 1.35
C ASN A 140 -3.35 18.78 1.38
N LEU A 141 -3.23 18.22 0.18
CA LEU A 141 -2.82 16.84 -0.04
C LEU A 141 -1.37 16.83 -0.54
N GLU A 142 -0.57 16.00 0.10
CA GLU A 142 0.76 15.61 -0.32
C GLU A 142 0.71 14.19 -0.91
N VAL A 143 1.28 14.02 -2.10
CA VAL A 143 1.58 12.73 -2.71
C VAL A 143 3.10 12.61 -2.77
N ARG A 144 3.66 11.74 -1.93
CA ARG A 144 5.08 11.44 -1.94
C ARG A 144 5.32 10.16 -2.73
N VAL A 145 6.11 10.28 -3.79
CA VAL A 145 6.57 9.18 -4.62
C VAL A 145 7.93 8.72 -4.09
N LEU A 146 8.04 7.48 -3.65
CA LEU A 146 9.22 6.98 -2.96
C LEU A 146 10.39 6.69 -3.91
N ASP A 147 11.61 6.68 -3.37
CA ASP A 147 12.86 6.51 -4.11
C ASP A 147 13.01 5.16 -4.79
N HIS A 148 12.47 4.11 -4.19
CA HIS A 148 12.48 2.76 -4.74
C HIS A 148 11.37 2.53 -5.78
N PHE A 149 10.55 3.53 -6.13
CA PHE A 149 9.62 3.38 -7.25
C PHE A 149 10.38 3.41 -8.58
N ASP A 150 10.32 2.30 -9.33
CA ASP A 150 11.09 2.09 -10.56
C ASP A 150 12.60 2.34 -10.35
N ASP A 151 13.11 2.02 -9.14
CA ASP A 151 14.53 2.16 -8.73
C ASP A 151 15.13 3.57 -8.97
N ALA A 152 14.32 4.61 -8.77
CA ALA A 152 14.69 5.99 -9.09
C ALA A 152 15.83 6.57 -8.22
N GLY A 153 16.03 6.05 -7.00
CA GLY A 153 17.05 6.52 -6.06
C GLY A 153 16.78 7.90 -5.44
N CYS A 154 15.63 8.52 -5.72
CA CYS A 154 15.19 9.76 -5.09
C CYS A 154 13.66 9.84 -4.95
N ALA A 155 13.20 10.46 -3.86
CA ALA A 155 11.78 10.69 -3.64
C ALA A 155 11.32 11.99 -4.32
N ASP A 156 10.08 12.00 -4.81
CA ASP A 156 9.41 13.20 -5.30
C ASP A 156 8.24 13.55 -4.37
N VAL A 157 8.07 14.82 -4.06
CA VAL A 157 6.93 15.30 -3.26
C VAL A 157 6.06 16.19 -4.13
N TRP A 158 4.78 15.87 -4.23
CA TRP A 158 3.80 16.63 -4.99
C TRP A 158 2.74 17.19 -4.06
N LEU A 159 2.52 18.49 -4.10
CA LEU A 159 1.57 19.18 -3.24
C LEU A 159 0.46 19.82 -4.04
N THR A 160 -0.78 19.67 -3.58
CA THR A 160 -1.86 20.55 -4.01
C THR A 160 -1.63 21.97 -3.49
N SER A 161 -2.20 22.98 -4.16
CA SER A 161 -2.46 24.26 -3.48
C SER A 161 -3.40 24.04 -2.29
N ARG A 162 -3.64 25.09 -1.48
CA ARG A 162 -4.62 24.96 -0.39
C ARG A 162 -6.00 24.57 -0.94
N ILE A 163 -6.56 23.48 -0.43
CA ILE A 163 -7.85 22.92 -0.83
C ILE A 163 -8.53 22.29 0.39
N ASP A 164 -9.86 22.24 0.37
CA ASP A 164 -10.67 21.63 1.43
C ASP A 164 -10.73 20.10 1.30
N ALA A 165 -11.25 19.45 2.35
CA ALA A 165 -11.41 18.00 2.40
C ALA A 165 -12.27 17.45 1.24
N ARG A 166 -13.32 18.17 0.82
CA ARG A 166 -14.20 17.72 -0.28
C ARG A 166 -13.46 17.62 -1.61
N ARG A 167 -12.56 18.57 -1.89
CA ARG A 167 -11.71 18.53 -3.10
C ARG A 167 -10.65 17.44 -3.02
N ILE A 168 -10.08 17.21 -1.83
CA ILE A 168 -9.13 16.11 -1.59
C ILE A 168 -9.83 14.77 -1.86
N LEU A 169 -11.00 14.54 -1.27
CA LEU A 169 -11.78 13.32 -1.45
C LEU A 169 -12.07 13.06 -2.94
N ARG A 170 -12.59 14.05 -3.65
CA ARG A 170 -12.85 13.92 -5.09
C ARG A 170 -11.60 13.55 -5.88
N PHE A 171 -10.48 14.21 -5.60
CA PHE A 171 -9.22 13.91 -6.28
C PHE A 171 -8.75 12.48 -6.00
N LEU A 172 -8.88 12.01 -4.76
CA LEU A 172 -8.52 10.64 -4.40
C LEU A 172 -9.47 9.62 -5.01
N ASP A 173 -10.77 9.90 -5.08
CA ASP A 173 -11.77 9.05 -5.73
C ASP A 173 -11.52 8.92 -7.24
N ASP A 174 -11.19 10.03 -7.92
CA ASP A 174 -10.88 10.05 -9.36
C ASP A 174 -9.58 9.26 -9.71
N HIS A 175 -8.76 8.94 -8.70
CA HIS A 175 -7.45 8.32 -8.83
C HIS A 175 -7.20 7.19 -7.82
N ASP A 176 -8.26 6.52 -7.36
CA ASP A 176 -8.25 5.60 -6.22
C ASP A 176 -7.28 4.42 -6.40
N GLU A 177 -7.38 3.69 -7.52
CA GLU A 177 -6.54 2.54 -7.83
C GLU A 177 -5.07 2.97 -7.84
N GLU A 178 -4.76 4.09 -8.49
CA GLU A 178 -3.39 4.57 -8.67
C GLU A 178 -2.75 5.16 -7.41
N LEU A 179 -3.51 5.88 -6.58
CA LEU A 179 -2.96 6.56 -5.40
C LEU A 179 -3.07 5.72 -4.14
N LEU A 180 -4.25 5.15 -3.86
CA LEU A 180 -4.50 4.40 -2.64
C LEU A 180 -3.88 3.00 -2.71
N GLY A 181 -3.94 2.35 -3.87
CA GLY A 181 -3.43 0.99 -4.09
C GLY A 181 -1.93 0.88 -4.40
N ASN A 182 -1.21 1.99 -4.61
CA ASN A 182 0.19 1.94 -5.01
C ASN A 182 1.15 1.95 -3.82
N GLY A 183 1.82 0.83 -3.57
CA GLY A 183 2.76 0.66 -2.46
C GLY A 183 3.99 1.55 -2.49
N HIS A 184 4.23 2.27 -3.59
CA HIS A 184 5.34 3.19 -3.71
C HIS A 184 4.99 4.65 -3.40
N LEU A 185 3.78 4.89 -2.89
CA LEU A 185 3.27 6.21 -2.57
C LEU A 185 2.92 6.32 -1.08
N GLU A 186 3.27 7.45 -0.48
CA GLU A 186 2.64 7.94 0.75
C GLU A 186 1.68 9.09 0.40
N LEU A 187 0.53 9.13 1.06
CA LEU A 187 -0.43 10.24 0.94
C LEU A 187 -0.55 10.92 2.30
N SER A 188 -0.44 12.24 2.36
CA SER A 188 -0.63 13.00 3.61
C SER A 188 -1.61 14.14 3.44
N VAL A 189 -2.53 14.29 4.38
CA VAL A 189 -3.46 15.42 4.48
C VAL A 189 -3.11 16.22 5.72
N TYR A 190 -2.73 17.48 5.53
CA TYR A 190 -2.34 18.37 6.63
C TYR A 190 -3.55 19.11 7.21
N VAL A 191 -3.58 19.19 8.54
CA VAL A 191 -4.58 19.91 9.34
C VAL A 191 -3.86 21.00 10.12
N ARG A 192 -3.68 22.17 9.50
CA ARG A 192 -2.82 23.25 10.03
C ARG A 192 -3.26 23.78 11.38
N ALA A 193 -4.56 23.91 11.58
CA ALA A 193 -5.13 24.44 12.82
C ALA A 193 -4.73 23.60 14.05
N HIS A 194 -4.49 22.31 13.86
CA HIS A 194 -4.13 21.36 14.92
C HIS A 194 -2.69 20.85 14.80
N ARG A 195 -1.89 21.42 13.87
CA ARG A 195 -0.52 20.96 13.57
C ARG A 195 -0.46 19.44 13.44
N ALA A 196 -1.44 18.88 12.74
CA ALA A 196 -1.63 17.44 12.61
C ALA A 196 -1.60 17.00 11.15
N THR A 197 -1.29 15.73 10.93
CA THR A 197 -1.23 15.09 9.62
C THR A 197 -1.91 13.75 9.70
N LEU A 198 -2.88 13.52 8.81
CA LEU A 198 -3.41 12.20 8.52
C LEU A 198 -2.62 11.63 7.34
N ARG A 199 -2.06 10.42 7.47
CA ARG A 199 -1.22 9.80 6.45
C ARG A 199 -1.69 8.40 6.10
N LEU A 200 -1.65 8.05 4.82
CA LEU A 200 -1.63 6.67 4.35
C LEU A 200 -0.19 6.35 3.95
N THR A 201 0.45 5.42 4.66
CA THR A 201 1.85 5.06 4.42
C THR A 201 2.01 4.14 3.21
N GLU A 202 3.24 3.94 2.79
CA GLU A 202 3.69 2.96 1.79
C GLU A 202 3.34 1.51 2.17
N HIS A 203 3.27 1.26 3.47
CA HIS A 203 2.81 -0.01 4.07
C HIS A 203 1.29 -0.11 4.19
N LYS A 204 0.56 0.89 3.67
CA LYS A 204 -0.91 0.96 3.69
C LYS A 204 -1.51 0.98 5.08
N THR A 205 -0.79 1.60 6.01
CA THR A 205 -1.26 1.90 7.35
C THR A 205 -1.76 3.33 7.41
N VAL A 206 -2.91 3.55 8.05
CA VAL A 206 -3.44 4.89 8.31
C VAL A 206 -2.83 5.40 9.61
N VAL A 207 -2.18 6.57 9.57
CA VAL A 207 -1.47 7.15 10.71
C VAL A 207 -1.95 8.56 10.96
N TRP A 208 -2.36 8.84 12.19
CA TRP A 208 -2.59 10.19 12.69
C TRP A 208 -1.39 10.65 13.50
N LEU A 209 -0.79 11.75 13.08
CA LEU A 209 0.33 12.42 13.75
C LEU A 209 -0.12 13.81 14.19
N ALA A 210 0.01 14.16 15.47
CA ALA A 210 -0.32 15.49 15.95
C ALA A 210 0.70 15.99 16.98
N ALA A 211 0.94 17.30 16.98
CA ALA A 211 1.81 17.94 17.98
C ALA A 211 1.18 17.98 19.38
N ASP A 212 -0.14 17.83 19.48
CA ASP A 212 -0.89 17.80 20.74
C ASP A 212 -2.08 16.81 20.66
N GLY A 213 -2.80 16.68 21.77
CA GLY A 213 -3.93 15.76 21.92
C GLY A 213 -5.30 16.34 21.57
N ALA A 214 -5.40 17.52 20.94
CA ALA A 214 -6.67 18.23 20.79
C ALA A 214 -7.76 17.43 20.06
N LEU A 215 -7.36 16.59 19.09
CA LEU A 215 -8.27 15.73 18.32
C LEU A 215 -8.20 14.25 18.72
N GLU A 216 -7.49 13.89 19.80
CA GLU A 216 -7.30 12.47 20.16
C GLU A 216 -8.62 11.73 20.35
N ALA A 217 -9.55 12.32 21.13
CA ALA A 217 -10.84 11.71 21.41
C ALA A 217 -11.69 11.53 20.14
N ASP A 218 -11.65 12.52 19.24
CA ASP A 218 -12.36 12.47 17.97
C ASP A 218 -11.79 11.41 17.04
N VAL A 219 -10.46 11.33 16.89
CA VAL A 219 -9.81 10.29 16.08
C VAL A 219 -10.17 8.90 16.55
N ARG A 220 -10.16 8.66 17.88
CA ARG A 220 -10.59 7.39 18.46
C ARG A 220 -12.06 7.07 18.18
N ARG A 221 -12.92 8.08 18.25
CA ARG A 221 -14.35 7.96 17.92
C ARG A 221 -14.54 7.62 16.44
N TRP A 222 -13.87 8.33 15.53
CA TRP A 222 -13.94 8.08 14.09
C TRP A 222 -13.49 6.68 13.73
N LEU A 223 -12.38 6.20 14.31
CA LEU A 223 -11.92 4.83 14.14
C LEU A 223 -12.97 3.81 14.62
N GLY A 224 -13.63 4.08 15.75
CA GLY A 224 -14.74 3.25 16.24
C GLY A 224 -15.95 3.24 15.29
N GLU A 225 -16.34 4.40 14.74
CA GLU A 225 -17.42 4.54 13.75
C GLU A 225 -17.08 3.82 12.43
N LEU A 226 -15.80 3.76 12.06
CA LEU A 226 -15.28 3.04 10.89
C LEU A 226 -15.01 1.55 11.19
N ALA A 227 -15.48 1.05 12.34
CA ALA A 227 -15.34 -0.32 12.80
C ALA A 227 -13.88 -0.81 12.96
N ILE A 228 -12.94 0.10 13.22
CA ILE A 228 -11.53 -0.21 13.51
C ILE A 228 -11.37 -0.38 15.03
N PRO A 229 -11.21 -1.61 15.55
CA PRO A 229 -11.13 -1.83 17.00
C PRO A 229 -9.79 -1.36 17.57
N ALA A 230 -9.80 -0.87 18.81
CA ALA A 230 -8.58 -0.68 19.56
C ALA A 230 -7.96 -2.04 19.92
N VAL A 231 -6.63 -2.15 19.83
CA VAL A 231 -5.90 -3.37 20.17
C VAL A 231 -4.67 -3.06 21.01
N ASP A 232 -4.13 -4.05 21.72
CA ASP A 232 -2.93 -3.86 22.55
C ASP A 232 -1.64 -3.79 21.74
N ALA A 233 -1.62 -4.47 20.59
CA ALA A 233 -0.48 -4.54 19.70
C ALA A 233 -0.94 -4.72 18.24
N LEU A 234 -0.20 -4.07 17.34
CA LEU A 234 -0.32 -4.21 15.90
C LEU A 234 0.97 -4.82 15.34
N VAL A 235 0.82 -6.01 14.78
CA VAL A 235 1.76 -6.61 13.83
C VAL A 235 1.33 -6.18 12.43
N THR A 236 2.25 -5.61 11.69
CA THR A 236 2.04 -5.03 10.37
C THR A 236 3.03 -5.59 9.36
N VAL A 237 2.82 -5.31 8.07
CA VAL A 237 3.71 -5.79 7.02
C VAL A 237 5.15 -5.26 7.16
N LYS A 238 5.33 -4.10 7.81
CA LYS A 238 6.66 -3.51 8.07
C LYS A 238 7.50 -4.34 9.03
N ASP A 239 6.87 -5.23 9.79
CA ASP A 239 7.53 -6.09 10.78
C ASP A 239 8.15 -7.36 10.14
N ALA A 240 8.09 -7.48 8.81
CA ALA A 240 8.71 -8.55 8.04
C ALA A 240 9.31 -8.03 6.72
N PRO A 241 10.26 -8.77 6.10
CA PRO A 241 10.64 -8.51 4.71
C PRO A 241 9.41 -8.57 3.82
N HIS A 242 9.24 -7.55 2.97
CA HIS A 242 8.04 -7.38 2.15
C HIS A 242 8.38 -6.72 0.81
N PHE A 243 7.39 -6.67 -0.06
CA PHE A 243 7.45 -6.02 -1.35
C PHE A 243 6.43 -4.90 -1.41
N HIS A 244 6.87 -3.74 -1.91
CA HIS A 244 5.98 -2.73 -2.46
C HIS A 244 5.74 -3.03 -3.94
N TYR A 245 4.51 -2.83 -4.38
CA TYR A 245 4.16 -2.92 -5.79
C TYR A 245 3.11 -1.89 -6.16
N ARG A 246 3.03 -1.58 -7.45
CA ARG A 246 1.94 -0.80 -8.02
C ARG A 246 0.84 -1.71 -8.59
N PRO A 247 -0.44 -1.32 -8.57
CA PRO A 247 -1.53 -2.07 -9.21
C PRO A 247 -1.28 -2.35 -10.69
N ALA A 248 -1.91 -3.39 -11.23
CA ALA A 248 -1.67 -3.84 -12.60
C ALA A 248 -1.92 -2.75 -13.67
N ARG A 249 -2.86 -1.83 -13.42
CA ARG A 249 -3.24 -0.75 -14.35
C ARG A 249 -2.63 0.60 -14.00
N SER A 250 -1.88 0.71 -12.91
CA SER A 250 -1.32 2.00 -12.50
C SER A 250 -0.19 2.43 -13.44
N ARG A 251 0.01 3.74 -13.55
CA ARG A 251 1.09 4.30 -14.35
C ARG A 251 2.47 3.96 -13.76
N ASP A 252 3.46 3.94 -14.63
CA ASP A 252 4.87 4.02 -14.23
C ASP A 252 5.19 5.37 -13.58
N ARG A 253 6.33 5.48 -12.88
CA ARG A 253 6.70 6.67 -12.13
C ARG A 253 6.63 7.95 -12.98
N ARG A 254 7.14 7.89 -14.21
CA ARG A 254 7.20 9.04 -15.12
C ARG A 254 5.79 9.49 -15.50
N LYS A 255 4.95 8.57 -15.95
CA LYS A 255 3.57 8.88 -16.35
C LYS A 255 2.72 9.33 -15.16
N LEU A 256 2.96 8.80 -13.96
CA LEU A 256 2.33 9.29 -12.74
C LEU A 256 2.71 10.75 -12.47
N GLY A 257 4.01 11.10 -12.55
CA GLY A 257 4.44 12.49 -12.39
C GLY A 257 3.80 13.44 -13.42
N GLU A 258 3.66 13.00 -14.67
CA GLU A 258 2.95 13.75 -15.71
C GLU A 258 1.45 13.92 -15.43
N GLU A 259 0.81 12.91 -14.83
CA GLU A 259 -0.58 12.99 -14.38
C GLU A 259 -0.72 13.97 -13.20
N LEU A 260 0.10 13.84 -12.16
CA LEU A 260 0.06 14.74 -10.98
C LEU A 260 0.26 16.20 -11.40
N TYR A 261 1.18 16.47 -12.34
CA TYR A 261 1.35 17.80 -12.91
C TYR A 261 0.09 18.29 -13.66
N ARG A 262 -0.54 17.45 -14.48
CA ARG A 262 -1.79 17.78 -15.19
C ARG A 262 -2.95 18.07 -14.23
N GLN A 263 -2.98 17.39 -13.09
CA GLN A 263 -3.91 17.63 -12.00
C GLN A 263 -3.56 18.87 -11.15
N ARG A 264 -2.57 19.67 -11.60
CA ARG A 264 -2.12 20.94 -11.01
C ARG A 264 -1.45 20.79 -9.64
N LEU A 265 -0.95 19.60 -9.30
CA LEU A 265 -0.03 19.46 -8.17
C LEU A 265 1.33 20.03 -8.57
N ARG A 266 1.99 20.67 -7.61
CA ARG A 266 3.35 21.20 -7.78
C ARG A 266 4.34 20.22 -7.17
N ARG A 267 5.34 19.81 -7.95
CA ARG A 267 6.50 19.11 -7.41
C ARG A 267 7.30 20.09 -6.55
N VAL A 268 7.62 19.66 -5.34
CA VAL A 268 8.48 20.40 -4.40
C VAL A 268 9.82 19.70 -4.41
N ASP A 269 10.88 20.46 -4.66
CA ASP A 269 12.24 19.93 -4.54
C ASP A 269 12.47 19.56 -3.07
N THR A 270 12.59 18.27 -2.79
CA THR A 270 13.06 17.82 -1.48
C THR A 270 14.51 18.24 -1.34
N LEU A 271 14.83 18.99 -0.28
CA LEU A 271 16.22 19.18 0.16
C LEU A 271 16.91 17.82 0.16
N ARG A 272 18.09 17.72 -0.47
CA ARG A 272 18.89 16.49 -0.43
C ARG A 272 19.02 16.05 1.03
N PRO A 273 18.86 14.76 1.35
CA PRO A 273 19.14 14.29 2.70
C PRO A 273 20.55 14.72 3.07
N SER A 274 20.71 15.38 4.21
CA SER A 274 22.02 15.65 4.77
C SER A 274 22.78 14.32 4.85
N PRO A 275 24.06 14.27 4.45
CA PRO A 275 24.84 13.06 4.64
C PRO A 275 24.83 12.66 6.12
N PRO A 276 24.88 11.35 6.43
CA PRO A 276 24.95 10.91 7.81
C PRO A 276 26.15 11.57 8.51
N ALA A 277 25.90 12.06 9.72
CA ALA A 277 26.92 12.61 10.62
C ALA A 277 27.89 11.51 11.08
#